data_AF-G5RXK3-F1
#
_entry.id   AF-G5RXK3-F1
#
_cell.length_a   1.000
_cell.length_b   1.000
_cell.length_c   1.000
_cell.angle_alpha   90.00
_cell.angle_beta   90.00
_cell.angle_gamma   90.00
#
_symmetry.space_group_name_H-M   'P 1'
#
loop_
_entity.id
_entity.type
_entity.pdbx_description
1 polymer ?
#
loop_
_entity_poly.entity_id
_entity_poly.type
_entity_poly.pdbx_seq_one_letter_code
_entity_poly.pdbx_strand_id
1 'polypeptide(L)' 'MQPDLHCRTLAAHTLKHFRALSPLTHCMTNDVVQTFTANTLLALGASPAMVIDPVEARPFAAIANALLVNVGTFQRLAG' A
#
# COMPACT_ATOMS: atom_id res chain seq x y z
N MET A 1 -21.62 -7.72 26.21
CA MET A 1 -20.53 -6.88 25.68
C MET A 1 -20.95 -6.45 24.27
N GLN A 2 -21.49 -5.25 24.11
CA GLN A 2 -21.83 -4.75 22.76
C GLN A 2 -20.50 -4.42 22.05
N PRO A 3 -20.20 -5.02 20.88
CA PRO A 3 -19.01 -4.66 20.13
C PRO A 3 -19.11 -3.19 19.74
N ASP A 4 -18.01 -2.47 19.93
CA ASP A 4 -17.84 -1.05 19.60
C ASP A 4 -18.46 -0.71 18.23
N LEU A 5 -19.62 -0.05 18.25
CA LEU A 5 -20.35 0.37 17.06
C LEU A 5 -19.69 1.57 16.37
N HIS A 6 -18.94 2.39 17.11
CA HIS A 6 -18.24 3.57 16.60
C HIS A 6 -17.11 3.18 15.65
N CYS A 7 -16.31 2.18 16.01
CA CYS A 7 -15.23 1.63 15.21
C CYS A 7 -15.76 1.03 13.89
N ARG A 8 -16.92 0.37 13.90
CA ARG A 8 -17.54 -0.18 12.68
C ARG A 8 -17.96 0.91 11.69
N THR A 9 -18.59 1.97 12.18
CA THR A 9 -19.02 3.10 11.34
C THR A 9 -17.81 3.82 10.74
N LEU A 10 -16.76 4.07 11.55
CA LEU A 10 -15.52 4.66 11.08
C LEU A 10 -14.85 3.80 10.00
N ALA A 11 -14.74 2.48 10.23
CA ALA A 11 -14.14 1.56 9.26
C ALA A 11 -14.90 1.55 7.92
N ALA A 12 -16.24 1.50 7.95
CA ALA A 12 -17.05 1.56 6.75
C ALA A 12 -16.88 2.88 5.99
N HIS A 13 -16.84 4.00 6.72
CA HIS A 13 -16.62 5.32 6.15
C HIS A 13 -15.23 5.45 5.51
N THR A 14 -14.18 5.02 6.21
CA THR A 14 -12.80 5.02 5.70
C THR A 14 -12.67 4.15 4.45
N LEU A 15 -13.24 2.94 4.45
CA LEU A 15 -13.21 2.07 3.27
C LEU A 15 -13.95 2.67 2.08
N LYS A 16 -15.08 3.35 2.32
CA LYS A 16 -15.82 4.07 1.27
C LYS A 16 -14.97 5.19 0.65
N HIS A 17 -14.28 5.98 1.47
CA HIS A 17 -13.36 7.02 0.98
C HIS A 17 -12.16 6.43 0.23
N PHE A 18 -11.56 5.37 0.77
CA PHE A 18 -10.44 4.69 0.14
C PHE A 18 -10.79 4.19 -1.27
N ARG A 19 -11.97 3.57 -1.43
CA ARG A 19 -12.49 3.12 -2.74
C ARG A 19 -12.78 4.28 -3.69
N ALA A 20 -13.32 5.38 -3.19
CA ALA A 20 -13.64 6.55 -4.00
C ALA A 20 -12.38 7.26 -4.54
N LEU A 21 -11.31 7.30 -3.74
CA LEU A 21 -10.04 7.91 -4.13
C LEU A 21 -9.18 7.00 -5.00
N SER A 22 -9.34 5.67 -4.86
CA SER A 22 -8.53 4.65 -5.55
C SER A 22 -7.03 4.96 -5.54
N PRO A 23 -6.41 5.10 -4.35
CA PRO A 23 -5.07 5.68 -4.25
C PRO A 23 -4.02 4.84 -4.97
N LEU A 24 -3.14 5.52 -5.71
CA LEU A 24 -1.90 4.95 -6.23
C LEU A 24 -0.91 4.76 -5.07
N THR A 25 -0.61 3.51 -4.74
CA THR A 25 0.30 3.16 -3.64
C THR A 25 1.61 2.62 -4.19
N HIS A 26 2.70 3.35 -3.96
CA HIS A 26 4.05 2.87 -4.24
C HIS A 26 4.45 1.84 -3.17
N CYS A 27 4.62 0.59 -3.58
CA CYS A 27 4.93 -0.53 -2.71
C CYS A 27 6.41 -0.91 -2.80
N MET A 28 7.22 -0.44 -1.86
CA MET A 28 8.56 -0.97 -1.59
C MET A 28 8.43 -2.06 -0.52
N THR A 29 8.13 -3.29 -0.94
CA THR A 29 7.86 -4.41 -0.01
C THR A 29 8.79 -5.59 -0.26
N ASN A 30 8.75 -6.55 0.65
CA ASN A 30 9.57 -7.75 0.59
C ASN A 30 9.03 -8.77 -0.42
N ASP A 31 9.91 -9.63 -0.93
CA ASP A 31 9.61 -10.58 -2.02
C ASP A 31 8.56 -11.62 -1.63
N VAL A 32 8.42 -11.92 -0.33
CA VAL A 32 7.48 -12.93 0.18
C VAL A 32 6.03 -12.45 0.06
N VAL A 33 5.78 -11.13 0.18
CA VAL A 33 4.42 -10.59 0.28
C VAL A 33 4.00 -9.70 -0.87
N GLN A 34 4.81 -9.53 -1.92
CA GLN A 34 4.51 -8.63 -3.05
C GLN A 34 3.11 -8.89 -3.63
N THR A 35 2.84 -10.12 -4.08
CA THR A 35 1.55 -10.50 -4.70
C THR A 35 0.38 -10.33 -3.75
N PHE A 36 0.54 -10.76 -2.49
CA PHE A 36 -0.53 -10.64 -1.50
C PHE A 36 -0.87 -9.18 -1.19
N THR A 37 0.16 -8.33 -1.06
CA THR A 37 0.00 -6.89 -0.85
C THR A 37 -0.73 -6.25 -2.04
N ALA A 38 -0.32 -6.58 -3.27
CA ALA A 38 -0.95 -6.08 -4.48
C ALA A 38 -2.43 -6.46 -4.55
N ASN A 39 -2.74 -7.74 -4.40
CA ASN A 39 -4.11 -8.25 -4.48
C ASN A 39 -4.98 -7.69 -3.36
N THR A 40 -4.43 -7.47 -2.17
CA THR A 40 -5.16 -6.85 -1.05
C THR A 40 -5.51 -5.39 -1.39
N LEU A 41 -4.57 -4.61 -1.92
CA LEU A 41 -4.81 -3.23 -2.33
C LEU A 41 -5.84 -3.16 -3.46
N LEU A 42 -5.72 -4.03 -4.48
CA LEU A 42 -6.69 -4.14 -5.56
C LEU A 42 -8.09 -4.50 -5.04
N ALA A 43 -8.21 -5.48 -4.14
CA ALA A 43 -9.48 -5.88 -3.55
C ALA A 43 -10.12 -4.78 -2.69
N LEU A 44 -9.30 -3.92 -2.08
CA LEU A 44 -9.75 -2.73 -1.35
C LEU A 44 -10.10 -1.55 -2.28
N GLY A 45 -9.74 -1.61 -3.56
CA GLY A 45 -10.04 -0.59 -4.56
C GLY A 45 -8.92 0.42 -4.84
N ALA A 46 -7.69 0.15 -4.39
CA ALA A 46 -6.50 0.95 -4.69
C ALA A 46 -5.73 0.43 -5.91
N SER A 47 -4.73 1.20 -6.33
CA SER A 47 -3.81 0.87 -7.41
C SER A 47 -2.38 0.64 -6.86
N PRO A 48 -1.91 -0.60 -6.67
CA PRO A 48 -0.54 -0.87 -6.22
C PRO A 48 0.47 -0.73 -7.37
N ALA A 49 1.67 -0.24 -7.06
CA ALA A 49 2.80 -0.20 -7.99
C ALA A 49 4.12 -0.53 -7.28
N MET A 50 4.82 -1.56 -7.74
CA MET A 50 6.11 -2.01 -7.20
C MET A 50 7.25 -1.46 -8.06
N VAL A 51 7.70 -0.24 -7.76
CA VAL A 51 8.84 0.40 -8.42
C VAL A 51 10.05 0.34 -7.50
N ILE A 52 11.03 -0.49 -7.83
CA ILE A 52 12.20 -0.76 -6.98
C ILE A 52 13.51 -0.23 -7.55
N ASP A 53 13.55 0.10 -8.84
CA ASP A 53 14.73 0.69 -9.45
C ASP A 53 15.02 2.06 -8.78
N PRO A 54 16.25 2.31 -8.29
CA PRO A 54 16.56 3.54 -7.56
C PRO A 54 16.35 4.84 -8.37
N VAL A 55 16.51 4.79 -9.69
CA VAL A 55 16.33 5.94 -10.59
C VAL A 55 14.84 6.24 -10.76
N GLU A 56 14.00 5.21 -10.83
CA GLU A 56 12.55 5.36 -10.99
C GLU A 56 11.81 5.55 -9.66
N ALA A 57 12.28 4.96 -8.57
CA ALA A 57 11.59 4.93 -7.29
C ALA A 57 11.40 6.33 -6.68
N ARG A 58 12.43 7.19 -6.76
CA ARG A 58 12.35 8.56 -6.26
C ARG A 58 11.29 9.41 -6.99
N PRO A 59 11.33 9.54 -8.33
CA PRO A 59 10.29 10.30 -9.04
C PRO A 59 8.92 9.64 -8.91
N PHE A 60 8.83 8.31 -8.85
CA PHE A 60 7.56 7.61 -8.67
C PHE A 60 6.92 7.90 -7.29
N ALA A 61 7.72 7.91 -6.22
CA ALA A 61 7.25 8.23 -4.87
C ALA A 61 6.67 9.66 -4.78
N ALA A 62 7.13 10.60 -5.61
CA ALA A 62 6.60 11.96 -5.68
C ALA A 62 5.23 12.04 -6.38
N ILE A 63 4.88 11.05 -7.19
CA ILE A 63 3.62 10.97 -7.95
C ILE A 63 2.57 10.14 -7.20
N ALA A 64 3.01 9.12 -6.45
CA ALA A 64 2.13 8.24 -5.69
C ALA A 64 1.36 8.98 -4.58
N ASN A 65 0.14 8.53 -4.28
CA ASN A 65 -0.64 9.07 -3.16
C ASN A 65 -0.10 8.60 -1.81
N ALA A 66 0.61 7.47 -1.79
CA ALA A 66 1.22 6.89 -0.59
C ALA A 66 2.46 6.05 -0.95
N LEU A 67 3.37 5.94 0.03
CA LEU A 67 4.54 5.07 -0.03
C LEU A 67 4.49 4.05 1.11
N LEU A 68 4.52 2.77 0.77
CA LEU A 68 4.70 1.66 1.69
C LEU A 68 6.17 1.22 1.66
N VAL A 69 6.81 1.18 2.82
CA VAL A 69 8.15 0.60 3.02
C VAL A 69 8.06 -0.58 3.97
N ASN A 70 8.40 -1.77 3.49
CA ASN A 70 8.47 -3.00 4.26
C ASN A 70 9.84 -3.66 4.03
N VAL A 71 10.61 -3.74 5.11
CA VAL A 71 12.01 -4.20 5.13
C VAL A 71 12.16 -5.69 5.45
N GLY A 72 11.09 -6.48 5.34
CA GLY A 72 11.06 -7.88 5.78
C GLY A 72 12.07 -8.82 5.10
N THR A 73 12.51 -8.52 3.89
CA THR A 73 13.62 -9.23 3.20
C THR A 73 14.71 -8.25 2.75
N PHE A 74 14.98 -7.21 3.54
CA PHE A 74 15.96 -6.20 3.20
C PHE A 74 17.33 -6.81 2.89
N GLN A 75 17.91 -6.42 1.76
CA GLN A 75 19.27 -6.76 1.36
C GLN A 75 20.02 -5.46 1.09
N ARG A 76 21.29 -5.42 1.49
CA ARG A 76 22.19 -4.33 1.08
C ARG A 76 22.56 -4.58 -0.37
N LEU A 77 22.35 -3.58 -1.24
CA LEU A 77 22.91 -3.60 -2.58
C LEU A 77 24.44 -3.72 -2.45
N ALA A 78 25.03 -4.77 -3.03
CA ALA A 78 26.47 -4.85 -3.15
C ALA A 78 26.90 -3.72 -4.10
N GLY A 79 27.75 -2.82 -3.60
CA GLY A 79 28.39 -1.78 -4.41
C GLY A 79 29.56 -2.34 -5.21
#